data_AF-A0A2G5VZ67-F1
#
_entry.id   AF-A0A2G5VZ67-F1
#
_cell.length_a   1.000
_cell.length_b   1.000
_cell.length_c   1.000
_cell.angle_alpha   90.00
_cell.angle_beta   90.00
_cell.angle_gamma   90.00
#
_symmetry.space_group_name_H-M   'P 1'
#
loop_
_entity.id
_entity.type
_entity.pdbx_description
1 polymer ?
#
loop_
_entity_poly.entity_id
_entity_poly.type
_entity_poly.pdbx_seq_one_letter_code
_entity_poly.pdbx_strand_id
1 'polypeptide(L)' 'MSLEGLFTWFSQEIKWALFIVLFVALIVTAFKRAWIAMIGVVIGLAFIGIFIVQPDILINISEFIAEKLNLGN' A
#
# COMPACT_ATOMS: atom_id res chain seq x y z
N MET A 1 -17.20 -13.28 -13.07
CA MET A 1 -16.37 -12.06 -12.97
C MET A 1 -15.03 -12.38 -13.59
N SER A 2 -14.52 -11.56 -14.51
CA SER A 2 -13.19 -11.78 -15.08
C SER A 2 -12.14 -11.63 -13.97
N LEU A 3 -10.97 -12.28 -14.12
CA LEU A 3 -9.81 -12.09 -13.26
C LEU A 3 -9.46 -10.60 -13.13
N GLU A 4 -9.59 -9.87 -14.23
CA GLU A 4 -9.46 -8.42 -14.30
C GLU A 4 -10.43 -7.70 -13.35
N GLY A 5 -11.73 -8.02 -13.41
CA GLY A 5 -12.75 -7.41 -12.55
C GLY A 5 -12.57 -7.73 -11.07
N LEU A 6 -12.05 -8.91 -10.73
CA LEU A 6 -11.68 -9.26 -9.36
C LEU A 6 -10.48 -8.43 -8.88
N PHE A 7 -9.47 -8.24 -9.72
CA PHE A 7 -8.32 -7.39 -9.41
C PHE A 7 -8.71 -5.92 -9.26
N THR A 8 -9.59 -5.40 -10.11
CA THR A 8 -10.07 -4.01 -10.01
C THR A 8 -10.85 -3.79 -8.71
N TRP A 9 -11.76 -4.71 -8.38
CA TRP A 9 -12.53 -4.64 -7.13
C TRP A 9 -11.62 -4.77 -5.90
N PHE A 10 -10.69 -5.73 -5.91
CA PHE A 10 -9.73 -5.93 -4.83
C PHE A 10 -8.83 -4.71 -4.64
N SER A 11 -8.32 -4.11 -5.72
CA SER A 11 -7.49 -2.92 -5.67
C SER A 11 -8.23 -1.69 -5.11
N GLN A 12 -9.53 -1.56 -5.38
CA GLN A 12 -10.33 -0.46 -4.82
C GLN A 12 -10.63 -0.65 -3.34
N GLU A 13 -11.17 -1.80 -2.96
CA GLU A 13 -11.63 -2.06 -1.59
C GLU A 13 -10.45 -2.20 -0.62
N ILE A 14 -9.38 -2.89 -1.04
CA ILE A 14 -8.27 -3.21 -0.14
C ILE A 14 -7.43 -1.98 0.19
N LYS A 15 -7.38 -0.98 -0.69
CA LYS A 15 -6.70 0.30 -0.42
C LYS A 15 -7.31 1.00 0.80
N TRP A 16 -8.63 1.09 0.85
CA TRP A 16 -9.33 1.73 1.97
C TRP A 16 -9.26 0.88 3.24
N ALA A 17 -9.39 -0.44 3.12
CA ALA A 17 -9.24 -1.34 4.26
C ALA A 17 -7.83 -1.26 4.89
N LEU A 18 -6.77 -1.29 4.08
CA LEU A 18 -5.37 -1.13 4.53
C LEU A 18 -5.13 0.23 5.18
N PHE A 19 -5.67 1.30 4.61
CA PHE A 19 -5.55 2.64 5.17
C PHE A 19 -6.19 2.72 6.57
N ILE A 20 -7.42 2.21 6.73
CA ILE A 20 -8.13 2.21 8.02
C ILE A 20 -7.36 1.39 9.05
N VAL A 21 -6.89 0.19 8.69
CA VAL A 21 -6.13 -0.68 9.61
C VAL A 21 -4.84 0.00 10.08
N LEU A 22 -4.09 0.63 9.16
CA LEU A 22 -2.86 1.34 9.51
C LEU A 22 -3.15 2.60 10.34
N PHE A 23 -4.25 3.30 10.07
CA PHE A 23 -4.67 4.44 10.88
C PHE A 23 -5.00 4.01 12.32
N VAL A 24 -5.73 2.91 12.50
CA VAL A 24 -5.98 2.34 13.83
C VAL A 24 -4.68 1.89 14.49
N ALA A 25 -3.78 1.24 13.75
CA ALA A 25 -2.46 0.85 14.26
C ALA A 25 -1.62 2.06 14.69
N LEU A 26 -1.74 3.21 14.03
CA LEU A 26 -1.05 4.44 14.40
C LEU A 26 -1.54 4.93 15.77
N ILE A 27 -2.86 4.95 15.96
CA ILE A 27 -3.48 5.32 17.24
C ILE A 27 -3.02 4.36 18.35
N VAL A 28 -3.08 3.05 18.11
CA VAL A 28 -2.68 2.02 19.10
C VAL A 28 -1.20 2.12 19.46
N THR A 29 -0.32 2.27 18.46
CA THR A 29 1.14 2.39 18.68
C THR A 29 1.50 3.69 19.38
N ALA A 30 0.74 4.77 19.17
CA ALA A 30 0.86 6.01 19.93
C ALA A 30 0.49 5.83 21.41
N PHE A 31 -0.64 5.19 21.72
CA PHE A 31 -1.02 4.92 23.10
C PHE A 31 -0.05 3.98 23.81
N LYS A 32 0.45 2.95 23.11
CA LYS A 32 1.42 2.00 23.67
C LYS A 32 2.85 2.55 23.75
N ARG A 33 3.11 3.79 23.28
CA ARG A 33 4.46 4.38 23.16
C ARG A 33 5.46 3.46 22.46
N ALA A 34 4.97 2.65 21.52
CA ALA A 34 5.78 1.71 20.76
C ALA A 34 6.44 2.44 19.58
N TRP A 35 7.42 3.30 19.88
CA TRP A 35 8.00 4.25 18.92
C TRP A 35 8.56 3.59 17.65
N ILE A 36 9.19 2.42 17.78
CA ILE A 36 9.72 1.68 16.62
C ILE A 36 8.57 1.20 15.70
N ALA A 37 7.50 0.65 16.30
CA ALA A 37 6.32 0.22 15.56
C ALA A 37 5.58 1.42 14.94
N MET A 38 5.53 2.56 15.65
CA MET A 38 4.94 3.79 15.15
C MET A 38 5.64 4.29 13.88
N ILE A 39 6.99 4.28 13.84
CA ILE A 39 7.74 4.64 12.64
C ILE A 39 7.37 3.72 11.48
N GLY A 40 7.29 2.40 11.71
CA GLY A 40 6.85 1.45 10.69
C GLY A 40 5.43 1.73 10.16
N VAL A 41 4.49 2.06 11.06
CA VAL A 41 3.12 2.42 10.68
C VAL A 41 3.07 3.73 9.91
N VAL A 42 3.85 4.74 10.29
CA VAL A 42 3.94 6.02 9.56
C VAL A 42 4.49 5.82 8.15
N ILE A 43 5.54 5.00 7.99
CA ILE A 43 6.08 4.63 6.68
C ILE A 43 5.00 3.91 5.85
N GLY A 44 4.28 2.95 6.45
CA GLY A 44 3.17 2.26 5.79
C GLY A 44 2.04 3.20 5.35
N LEU A 45 1.67 4.16 6.20
CA LEU A 45 0.67 5.18 5.89
C LEU A 45 1.11 6.11 4.77
N ALA A 46 2.38 6.53 4.76
CA ALA A 46 2.92 7.32 3.66
C ALA A 46 2.85 6.55 2.33
N PHE A 47 3.20 5.26 2.35
CA PHE A 47 3.20 4.40 1.17
C PHE A 47 1.77 4.18 0.62
N ILE A 48 0.83 3.81 1.48
CA ILE A 48 -0.59 3.66 1.10
C ILE A 48 -1.19 5.01 0.68
N GLY A 49 -0.83 6.10 1.37
CA GLY A 49 -1.28 7.45 1.05
C GLY A 49 -0.88 7.87 -0.36
N ILE A 50 0.36 7.61 -0.76
CA ILE A 50 0.84 7.85 -2.13
C ILE A 50 0.01 7.03 -3.14
N PHE A 51 -0.30 5.77 -2.84
CA PHE A 51 -1.13 4.93 -3.73
C PHE A 51 -2.60 5.34 -3.86
N ILE A 52 -3.13 6.05 -2.85
CA ILE A 52 -4.48 6.62 -2.89
C ILE A 52 -4.47 7.91 -3.70
N VAL A 53 -3.49 8.79 -3.47
CA VAL A 53 -3.41 10.12 -4.11
C VAL A 53 -2.95 10.03 -5.57
N GLN A 54 -1.99 9.16 -5.86
CA GLN A 54 -1.41 8.95 -7.19
C GLN A 54 -1.38 7.46 -7.51
N PRO A 55 -2.52 6.90 -7.97
CA PRO A 55 -2.60 5.48 -8.31
C PRO A 55 -1.67 5.11 -9.47
N ASP A 56 -1.28 6.05 -10.33
CA ASP A 56 -0.40 5.81 -11.48
C ASP A 56 1.03 5.41 -11.07
N ILE A 57 1.45 5.73 -9.84
CA ILE A 57 2.74 5.29 -9.30
C ILE A 57 2.80 3.76 -9.19
N LEU A 58 1.68 3.08 -8.96
CA LEU A 58 1.64 1.61 -8.98
C LEU A 58 2.01 1.07 -10.36
N ILE A 59 1.55 1.73 -11.42
CA ILE A 59 1.83 1.34 -12.80
C ILE A 59 3.34 1.50 -13.06
N ASN A 60 3.91 2.65 -12.73
CA ASN A 60 5.34 2.91 -12.90
C ASN A 60 6.24 1.97 -12.08
N ILE A 61 5.85 1.64 -10.83
CA ILE A 61 6.59 0.67 -10.01
C ILE A 61 6.44 -0.74 -10.58
N SER A 62 5.25 -1.11 -11.05
CA SER A 62 5.03 -2.41 -11.67
C SER A 62 5.80 -2.56 -12.99
N GLU A 63 5.91 -1.50 -13.78
CA GLU A 63 6.73 -1.44 -14.99
C GLU A 63 8.23 -1.51 -14.64
N PHE A 64 8.68 -0.76 -13.62
CA PHE A 64 10.07 -0.83 -13.15
C PHE A 64 10.44 -2.21 -12.61
N ILE A 65 9.55 -2.85 -11.84
CA ILE A 65 9.76 -4.21 -11.32
C ILE A 65 9.70 -5.22 -12.47
N ALA A 66 8.77 -5.07 -13.41
CA ALA A 66 8.69 -5.91 -14.60
C ALA A 66 9.96 -5.77 -15.45
N GLU A 67 10.45 -4.56 -15.69
CA GLU A 67 11.69 -4.30 -16.43
C GLU A 67 12.91 -4.87 -15.70
N LYS A 68 13.00 -4.71 -14.37
CA LYS A 68 14.07 -5.31 -13.55
C LYS A 68 14.00 -6.83 -13.49
N LEU A 69 12.81 -7.42 -13.50
CA LEU A 69 12.60 -8.87 -13.56
C LEU A 69 12.82 -9.43 -14.97
N ASN A 70 12.59 -8.64 -16.02
CA ASN A 70 12.88 -9.00 -17.41
C ASN A 70 14.35 -8.78 -17.81
N LEU A 71 15.20 -8.24 -16.93
CA LEU A 71 16.67 -8.22 -17.08
C LEU A 71 17.30 -9.59 -16.77
N GLY A 72 16.66 -10.65 -17.27
CA GLY A 72 17.09 -12.04 -17.17
C GLY A 72 16.97 -12.81 -18.49
N ASN A 73 16.79 -12.10 -19.62
CA ASN A 73 16.98 -12.64 -20.97
C ASN A 73 17.85 -11.70 -21.82
#